data_AF-A0A1H8Q2V4-F1
#
_entry.id   AF-A0A1H8Q2V4-F1
#
_cell.length_a   1.000
_cell.length_b   1.000
_cell.length_c   1.000
_cell.angle_alpha   90.00
_cell.angle_beta   90.00
_cell.angle_gamma   90.00
#
_symmetry.space_group_name_H-M   'P 1'
#
loop_
_entity.id
_entity.type
_entity.pdbx_description
1 polymer ?
#
loop_
_entity_poly.entity_id
_entity_poly.type
_entity_poly.pdbx_seq_one_letter_code
_entity_poly.pdbx_strand_id
1 'polypeptide(L)'
;MIGKAEFLSEEDQILLCLSLKSDYAQAKLQAWVQSRQEPFSLSDAGRCLGIPPAYLERYMRIRIGRILKKFGCRRIEKRLETVRFLYLPPEKPHG
;
A
#
# COMPACT_ATOMS: atom_id res chain seq x y z
N MET A 1 -26.30 10.09 11.85
CA MET A 1 -26.34 9.82 10.40
C MET A 1 -25.10 9.02 10.04
N ILE A 2 -25.26 7.70 9.86
CA ILE A 2 -24.15 6.82 9.46
C ILE A 2 -23.99 7.00 7.96
N GLY A 3 -22.90 7.63 7.52
CA GLY A 3 -22.60 7.80 6.10
C GLY A 3 -22.56 6.43 5.45
N LYS A 4 -23.38 6.23 4.40
CA LYS A 4 -23.31 5.02 3.58
C LYS A 4 -21.87 4.92 3.06
N ALA A 5 -21.19 3.82 3.38
CA ALA A 5 -19.98 3.47 2.66
C ALA A 5 -20.40 3.21 1.21
N GLU A 6 -20.15 4.18 0.33
CA GLU A 6 -20.31 3.97 -1.10
C GLU A 6 -19.23 2.98 -1.52
N PHE A 7 -19.67 1.75 -1.82
CA PHE A 7 -18.77 0.74 -2.36
C PHE A 7 -18.39 1.14 -3.78
N LEU A 8 -17.09 1.04 -4.10
CA LEU A 8 -16.62 1.23 -5.47
C LEU A 8 -17.26 0.17 -6.37
N SER A 9 -17.70 0.58 -7.55
CA SER A 9 -18.18 -0.35 -8.57
C SER A 9 -17.07 -1.33 -8.97
N GLU A 10 -17.42 -2.47 -9.57
CA GLU A 10 -16.42 -3.42 -10.09
C GLU A 10 -15.53 -2.78 -11.17
N GLU A 11 -16.07 -1.86 -11.96
CA GLU A 11 -15.33 -1.11 -12.98
C GLU A 11 -14.28 -0.18 -12.34
N ASP A 12 -14.66 0.57 -11.30
CA ASP A 12 -13.74 1.43 -10.55
C ASP A 12 -12.64 0.60 -9.89
N GLN A 13 -13.00 -0.56 -9.36
CA GLN A 13 -12.07 -1.52 -8.79
C GLN A 13 -11.05 -2.03 -9.81
N ILE A 14 -11.48 -2.32 -11.05
CA ILE A 14 -10.62 -2.74 -12.17
C ILE A 14 -9.72 -1.57 -12.60
N LEU A 15 -10.28 -0.38 -12.81
CA LEU A 15 -9.53 0.81 -13.20
C LEU A 15 -8.43 1.16 -12.20
N LEU A 16 -8.75 1.09 -10.90
CA LEU A 16 -7.76 1.30 -9.85
C LEU A 16 -6.65 0.25 -9.89
N CYS A 17 -7.00 -0.99 -10.20
CA CYS A 17 -6.06 -2.09 -10.36
C CYS A 17 -5.13 -1.93 -11.58
N LEU A 18 -5.64 -1.34 -12.66
CA LEU A 18 -4.86 -0.97 -13.85
C LEU A 18 -3.95 0.23 -13.55
N SER A 19 -4.44 1.22 -12.80
CA SER A 19 -3.62 2.36 -12.34
C SER A 19 -2.40 1.90 -11.53
N LEU A 20 -2.56 0.89 -10.66
CA LEU A 20 -1.44 0.27 -9.93
C LEU A 20 -0.40 -0.44 -10.82
N LYS A 21 -0.71 -0.73 -12.09
CA LYS A 21 0.29 -1.23 -13.06
C LYS A 21 1.11 -0.11 -13.67
N SER A 22 0.60 1.12 -13.68
CA SER A 22 1.26 2.23 -14.34
C SER A 22 2.64 2.47 -13.75
N ASP A 23 3.60 2.79 -14.62
CA ASP A 23 4.95 3.14 -14.21
C ASP A 23 4.95 4.37 -13.29
N TYR A 24 4.01 5.29 -13.53
CA TYR A 24 3.80 6.45 -12.67
C TYR A 24 3.44 6.07 -11.23
N ALA A 25 2.45 5.20 -11.04
CA ALA A 25 2.03 4.77 -9.69
C ALA A 25 3.16 4.00 -8.98
N GLN A 26 3.88 3.15 -9.71
CA GLN A 26 5.01 2.39 -9.15
C GLN A 26 6.17 3.31 -8.77
N ALA A 27 6.54 4.27 -9.63
CA ALA A 27 7.59 5.26 -9.35
C ALA A 27 7.22 6.15 -8.16
N LYS A 28 5.98 6.62 -8.08
CA LYS A 28 5.46 7.40 -6.94
C LYS A 28 5.57 6.61 -5.63
N LEU A 29 5.14 5.35 -5.64
CA LEU A 29 5.24 4.49 -4.46
C LEU A 29 6.70 4.22 -4.09
N GLN A 30 7.57 3.97 -5.07
CA GLN A 30 9.00 3.73 -4.83
C GLN A 30 9.67 4.93 -4.18
N ALA A 31 9.48 6.13 -4.72
CA ALA A 31 10.02 7.36 -4.15
C ALA A 31 9.52 7.59 -2.72
N TRP A 32 8.22 7.35 -2.49
CA TRP A 32 7.65 7.42 -1.15
C TRP A 32 8.31 6.41 -0.20
N VAL A 33 8.44 5.14 -0.60
CA VAL A 33 9.10 4.09 0.18
C VAL A 33 10.55 4.46 0.53
N GLN A 34 11.31 4.99 -0.43
CA GLN A 34 12.71 5.39 -0.21
C GLN A 34 12.85 6.55 0.79
N SER A 35 11.82 7.39 0.93
CA SER A 35 11.79 8.46 1.94
C SER A 35 11.49 7.95 3.36
N ARG A 36 10.95 6.73 3.51
CA ARG A 36 10.53 6.21 4.81
C ARG A 36 11.73 5.76 5.64
N GLN A 37 11.75 6.17 6.90
CA GLN A 37 12.69 5.67 7.92
C GLN A 37 12.03 4.68 8.88
N GLU A 38 10.71 4.83 9.07
CA GLU A 38 9.92 4.04 10.00
C GLU A 38 9.04 3.00 9.29
N PRO A 39 8.70 1.88 9.96
CA PRO A 39 7.74 0.92 9.46
C PRO A 39 6.40 1.58 9.08
N PHE A 40 5.75 1.07 8.05
CA PHE A 40 4.46 1.60 7.57
C PHE A 40 3.47 0.49 7.24
N SER A 41 2.18 0.83 7.20
CA SER A 41 1.10 -0.11 6.88
C SER A 41 0.74 -0.09 5.38
N LEU A 42 -0.03 -1.09 4.93
CA LEU A 42 -0.63 -1.03 3.58
C LEU A 42 -1.57 0.16 3.39
N SER A 43 -2.22 0.62 4.47
CA SER A 43 -3.07 1.81 4.42
C SER A 43 -2.27 3.07 4.12
N ASP A 44 -1.06 3.20 4.67
CA ASP A 44 -0.18 4.34 4.39
C ASP A 44 0.29 4.32 2.93
N ALA A 45 0.67 3.14 2.44
CA ALA A 45 1.03 2.94 1.03
C ALA A 45 -0.16 3.23 0.08
N GLY A 46 -1.37 2.81 0.45
CA GLY A 46 -2.59 3.12 -0.31
C GLY A 46 -2.85 4.63 -0.37
N ARG A 47 -2.74 5.33 0.76
CA ARG A 47 -2.89 6.80 0.79
C ARG A 47 -1.89 7.52 -0.09
N CYS A 48 -0.63 7.07 -0.15
CA CYS A 48 0.37 7.60 -1.09
C CYS A 48 -0.11 7.54 -2.55
N LEU A 49 -0.81 6.45 -2.89
CA LEU A 49 -1.38 6.21 -4.22
C LEU A 49 -2.74 6.90 -4.43
N GLY A 50 -3.23 7.67 -3.45
CA GLY A 50 -4.56 8.29 -3.51
C GLY A 50 -5.69 7.29 -3.29
N ILE A 51 -5.41 6.11 -2.72
CA ILE A 51 -6.39 5.06 -2.43
C ILE A 51 -6.81 5.15 -0.96
N PRO A 52 -8.08 5.53 -0.68
CA PRO A 52 -8.63 5.49 0.66
C PRO A 52 -8.53 4.08 1.28
N PRO A 53 -8.28 3.95 2.60
CA PRO A 53 -8.23 2.65 3.25
C PRO A 53 -9.51 1.81 3.10
N ALA A 54 -10.68 2.46 2.99
CA ALA A 54 -11.97 1.81 2.75
C ALA A 54 -12.03 1.08 1.40
N TYR A 55 -11.23 1.51 0.43
CA TYR A 55 -11.17 0.92 -0.91
C TYR A 55 -10.01 -0.04 -1.10
N LEU A 56 -9.16 -0.23 -0.07
CA LEU A 56 -8.10 -1.23 -0.10
C LEU A 56 -8.69 -2.63 0.11
N GLU A 57 -9.32 -3.13 -0.93
CA GLU A 57 -9.81 -4.50 -1.01
C GLU A 57 -8.65 -5.51 -0.99
N ARG A 58 -8.98 -6.78 -0.70
CA ARG A 58 -7.99 -7.86 -0.56
C ARG A 58 -7.01 -7.92 -1.75
N TYR A 59 -7.52 -7.79 -2.97
CA TYR A 59 -6.68 -7.88 -4.16
C TYR A 59 -5.70 -6.69 -4.29
N MET A 60 -6.12 -5.47 -3.96
CA MET A 60 -5.25 -4.29 -3.96
C MET A 60 -4.15 -4.43 -2.91
N ARG A 61 -4.51 -4.92 -1.72
CA ARG A 61 -3.55 -5.21 -0.64
C ARG A 61 -2.48 -6.21 -1.09
N ILE A 62 -2.89 -7.31 -1.74
CA ILE A 62 -1.96 -8.31 -2.29
C ILE A 62 -1.04 -7.66 -3.32
N ARG A 63 -1.60 -6.83 -4.20
CA ARG A 63 -0.87 -6.18 -5.28
C ARG A 63 0.16 -5.18 -4.77
N ILE A 64 -0.25 -4.26 -3.90
CA ILE A 64 0.65 -3.29 -3.25
C ILE A 64 1.73 -4.05 -2.47
N GLY A 65 1.35 -5.08 -1.69
CA GLY A 65 2.31 -5.91 -0.96
C GLY A 65 3.35 -6.58 -1.84
N ARG A 66 2.98 -7.06 -3.04
CA ARG A 66 3.92 -7.60 -4.03
C ARG A 66 4.88 -6.54 -4.56
N ILE A 67 4.38 -5.33 -4.85
CA ILE A 67 5.21 -4.20 -5.32
C ILE A 67 6.21 -3.79 -4.23
N LEU A 68 5.74 -3.61 -2.98
CA LEU A 68 6.61 -3.28 -1.85
C LEU A 68 7.73 -4.31 -1.66
N LYS A 69 7.43 -5.61 -1.79
CA LYS A 69 8.46 -6.65 -1.73
C LYS A 69 9.49 -6.53 -2.86
N LYS A 70 9.07 -6.17 -4.08
CA LYS A 70 10.00 -5.91 -5.20
C LYS A 70 10.92 -4.72 -4.92
N PHE A 71 10.44 -3.73 -4.17
CA PHE A 71 11.25 -2.58 -3.73
C PHE A 71 12.16 -2.88 -2.54
N GLY A 72 12.25 -4.15 -2.09
CA GLY A 72 13.09 -4.54 -0.96
C GLY A 72 12.46 -4.31 0.41
N CYS A 73 11.17 -3.96 0.49
CA CYS A 73 10.49 -3.84 1.78
C CYS A 73 10.32 -5.23 2.43
N ARG A 74 10.52 -5.31 3.74
CA ARG A 74 10.31 -6.55 4.52
C ARG A 74 9.00 -6.48 5.29
N ARG A 75 8.13 -7.47 5.10
CA ARG A 75 6.88 -7.57 5.87
C ARG A 75 7.19 -8.07 7.29
N ILE A 76 6.71 -7.35 8.29
CA ILE A 76 6.82 -7.72 9.71
C ILE A 76 5.44 -7.86 10.34
N GLU A 77 5.36 -8.74 11.32
CA GLU A 77 4.19 -8.88 12.19
C GLU A 77 4.42 -8.04 13.45
N LYS A 78 3.49 -7.14 13.76
CA LYS A 78 3.50 -6.39 15.01
C LYS A 78 2.29 -6.82 15.85
N ARG A 79 2.58 -7.38 17.02
CA ARG A 79 1.56 -7.80 17.99
C ARG A 79 1.26 -6.64 18.93
N LEU A 80 0.22 -5.88 18.61
CA LEU A 80 -0.32 -4.81 19.45
C LEU A 80 -1.82 -5.04 19.57
N GLU A 81 -2.23 -5.88 20.54
CA GLU A 81 -3.62 -6.29 20.87
C GLU A 81 -4.41 -7.01 19.75
N THR A 82 -4.15 -6.67 18.50
CA THR A 82 -4.57 -7.35 17.27
C THR A 82 -3.34 -7.49 16.38
N VAL A 83 -3.19 -8.64 15.71
CA VAL A 83 -2.07 -8.86 14.79
C VAL A 83 -2.17 -7.88 13.62
N ARG A 84 -1.17 -7.01 13.46
CA ARG A 84 -1.07 -6.07 12.33
C ARG A 84 0.19 -6.36 11.52
N PHE A 85 0.08 -6.32 10.20
CA PHE A 85 1.24 -6.42 9.30
C PHE A 85 1.73 -5.02 8.95
N LEU A 86 3.03 -4.79 9.14
CA LEU A 86 3.74 -3.59 8.70
C LEU A 86 4.82 -3.97 7.69
N TYR A 87 5.39 -2.95 7.04
CA TYR A 87 6.47 -3.06 6.08
C TYR A 87 7.63 -2.20 6.56
N LEU A 88 8.79 -2.82 6.74
CA LEU A 88 10.04 -2.12 6.90
C LEU A 88 10.47 -1.56 5.53
N PRO A 89 10.88 -0.29 5.44
CA PRO A 89 11.47 0.24 4.21
C PRO A 89 12.75 -0.53 3.85
N PRO A 90 13.17 -0.49 2.57
CA PRO A 90 14.43 -1.09 2.17
C PRO A 90 15.58 -0.46 2.95
N GLU A 91 16.54 -1.28 3.34
CA GLU A 91 17.78 -0.78 3.94
C GLU A 91 18.47 0.11 2.90
N LYS A 92 18.77 1.35 3.28
CA LYS A 92 19.59 2.21 2.42
C LYS A 92 20.93 1.51 2.27
N PRO A 93 21.48 1.38 1.04
CA PRO A 93 22.85 0.94 0.91
C PRO A 93 23.68 1.87 1.79
N HIS A 94 24.42 1.28 2.73
CA HIS A 94 25.37 2.02 3.53
C HIS A 94 26.39 2.58 2.52
N GLY A 95 26.27 3.88 2.26
CA GLY A 95 27.29 4.65 1.55
C GLY A 95 28.40 5.00 2.51
#